data_AF-A0AAU1YYR8-F1
#
_entry.id   AF-A0AAU1YYR8-F1
#
_cell.length_a   1.000
_cell.length_b   1.000
_cell.length_c   1.000
_cell.angle_alpha   90.00
_cell.angle_beta   90.00
_cell.angle_gamma   90.00
#
_symmetry.space_group_name_H-M   'P 1'
#
loop_
_entity.id
_entity.type
_entity.pdbx_description
1 polymer ?
#
loop_
_entity_poly.entity_id
_entity_poly.type
_entity_poly.pdbx_seq_one_letter_code
_entity_poly.pdbx_strand_id
1 'polypeptide(L)'
;MSSSTASQPSQSANTHAVASAWADVLVRRGHLHAVLPAPTGQWLVQEGPKSPVLVLPGPEDLLDLAARVQRDENAIRGVSR
;
A
#
# COMPACT_ATOMS: atom_id res chain seq x y z
N MET A 1 -36.76 -19.75 5.98
CA MET A 1 -35.74 -19.61 4.91
C MET A 1 -34.66 -18.71 5.47
N SER A 2 -33.53 -19.30 5.86
CA SER A 2 -32.43 -18.60 6.53
C SER A 2 -31.65 -17.78 5.50
N SER A 3 -31.70 -16.46 5.60
CA SER A 3 -30.83 -15.58 4.82
C SER A 3 -29.41 -15.69 5.36
N SER A 4 -28.54 -16.36 4.61
CA SER A 4 -27.09 -16.30 4.84
C SER A 4 -26.63 -14.87 4.56
N THR A 5 -26.48 -14.06 5.61
CA THR A 5 -25.72 -12.82 5.51
C THR A 5 -24.26 -13.22 5.30
N ALA A 6 -23.83 -13.24 4.05
CA ALA A 6 -22.41 -13.29 3.71
C ALA A 6 -21.69 -12.24 4.56
N SER A 7 -20.78 -12.67 5.43
CA SER A 7 -20.05 -11.78 6.34
C SER A 7 -19.28 -10.77 5.52
N GLN A 8 -19.73 -9.52 5.51
CA GLN A 8 -18.96 -8.45 4.90
C GLN A 8 -17.63 -8.32 5.66
N PRO A 9 -16.49 -8.22 4.95
CA PRO A 9 -15.21 -8.00 5.60
C PRO A 9 -15.25 -6.69 6.39
N SER A 10 -14.62 -6.69 7.57
CA SER A 10 -14.49 -5.47 8.37
C SER A 10 -13.74 -4.40 7.58
N GLN A 11 -14.01 -3.13 7.86
CA GLN A 11 -13.33 -2.01 7.21
C GLN A 11 -11.80 -2.13 7.31
N SER A 12 -11.29 -2.58 8.46
CA SER A 12 -9.86 -2.86 8.67
C SER A 12 -9.31 -3.94 7.72
N ALA A 13 -10.07 -5.00 7.46
CA ALA A 13 -9.68 -6.05 6.53
C ALA A 13 -9.64 -5.54 5.08
N ASN A 14 -10.60 -4.67 4.72
CA ASN A 14 -10.60 -4.01 3.41
C ASN A 14 -9.39 -3.06 3.26
N THR A 15 -9.10 -2.21 4.26
CA THR A 15 -7.92 -1.33 4.22
C THR A 15 -6.63 -2.15 4.04
N HIS A 16 -6.49 -3.26 4.76
CA HIS A 16 -5.32 -4.13 4.66
C HIS A 16 -5.19 -4.81 3.28
N ALA A 17 -6.31 -5.23 2.69
CA ALA A 17 -6.33 -5.80 1.34
C ALA A 17 -5.94 -4.77 0.27
N VAL A 18 -6.45 -3.54 0.38
CA VAL A 18 -6.11 -2.45 -0.54
C VAL A 18 -4.64 -2.05 -0.39
N ALA A 19 -4.13 -1.99 0.85
CA ALA A 19 -2.72 -1.72 1.12
C ALA A 19 -1.81 -2.81 0.51
N SER A 20 -2.18 -4.08 0.63
CA SER A 20 -1.48 -5.20 -0.03
C SER A 20 -1.44 -5.05 -1.55
N ALA A 21 -2.57 -4.69 -2.16
CA ALA A 21 -2.61 -4.47 -3.60
C ALA A 21 -1.69 -3.32 -4.06
N TRP A 22 -1.62 -2.23 -3.28
CA TRP A 22 -0.70 -1.13 -3.55
C TRP A 22 0.77 -1.48 -3.30
N ALA A 23 1.07 -2.31 -2.28
CA ALA A 23 2.43 -2.82 -2.05
C ALA A 23 2.98 -3.49 -3.33
N ASP A 24 2.19 -4.38 -3.93
CA ASP A 24 2.56 -5.06 -5.17
C ASP A 24 2.77 -4.08 -6.33
N VAL A 25 1.93 -3.04 -6.45
CA VAL A 25 2.06 -2.03 -7.50
C VAL A 25 3.34 -1.22 -7.33
N LEU A 26 3.64 -0.77 -6.11
CA LEU A 26 4.82 0.05 -5.82
C LEU A 26 6.12 -0.71 -6.08
N VAL A 27 6.18 -2.00 -5.74
CA VAL A 27 7.33 -2.87 -6.04
C VAL A 27 7.42 -3.15 -7.54
N ARG A 28 6.33 -3.56 -8.20
CA ARG A 28 6.34 -3.88 -9.64
C ARG A 28 6.69 -2.69 -10.52
N ARG A 29 6.33 -1.47 -10.11
CA ARG A 29 6.67 -0.23 -10.82
C ARG A 29 8.04 0.34 -10.46
N GLY A 30 8.73 -0.26 -9.49
CA GLY A 30 10.07 0.16 -9.08
C GLY A 30 10.12 1.43 -8.25
N HIS A 31 8.98 1.88 -7.68
CA HIS A 31 8.98 2.97 -6.71
C HIS A 31 9.58 2.53 -5.37
N LEU A 32 9.42 1.26 -5.02
CA LEU A 32 9.99 0.65 -3.85
C LEU A 32 10.71 -0.64 -4.25
N HIS A 33 11.79 -0.96 -3.55
CA HIS A 33 12.49 -2.22 -3.73
C HIS A 33 11.75 -3.39 -3.07
N ALA A 34 11.24 -3.18 -1.86
CA ALA A 34 10.49 -4.19 -1.13
C ALA A 34 9.43 -3.55 -0.24
N VAL A 35 8.28 -4.22 -0.12
CA VAL A 35 7.20 -3.89 0.81
C VAL A 35 6.64 -5.18 1.36
N LEU A 36 6.64 -5.35 2.69
CA LEU A 36 6.20 -6.58 3.34
C LEU A 36 5.33 -6.26 4.56
N PRO A 37 4.14 -6.88 4.70
CA PRO A 37 3.36 -6.77 5.92
C PRO A 37 4.04 -7.56 7.04
N ALA A 38 4.08 -6.98 8.24
CA ALA A 38 4.53 -7.64 9.46
C ALA A 38 3.33 -8.26 10.21
N PRO A 39 3.52 -9.37 10.96
CA PRO A 39 2.44 -9.99 11.74
C PRO A 39 1.79 -9.06 12.77
N THR A 40 2.49 -8.00 13.17
CA THR A 40 2.02 -6.97 14.11
C THR A 40 1.06 -5.96 13.49
N GLY A 41 0.79 -6.04 12.18
CA GLY A 41 -0.03 -5.08 11.43
C GLY A 41 0.75 -3.89 10.87
N GLN A 42 2.05 -3.80 11.18
CA GLN A 42 2.98 -2.84 10.59
C GLN A 42 3.40 -3.24 9.18
N TRP A 43 4.04 -2.33 8.45
CA TRP A 43 4.60 -2.58 7.13
C TRP A 43 6.08 -2.23 7.07
N LEU A 44 6.87 -3.14 6.53
CA LEU A 44 8.29 -2.93 6.26
C LEU A 44 8.44 -2.44 4.84
N VAL A 45 9.07 -1.28 4.66
CA VAL A 45 9.25 -0.64 3.35
C VAL A 45 10.72 -0.40 3.11
N GLN A 46 11.20 -0.72 1.91
CA GLN A 46 12.56 -0.45 1.49
C GLN A 46 12.53 0.23 0.12
N GLU A 47 13.06 1.45 0.04
CA GLU A 47 13.04 2.24 -1.21
C GLU A 47 14.04 1.72 -2.25
N GLY A 48 15.19 1.21 -1.81
CA GLY A 48 16.25 0.72 -2.67
C GLY A 48 17.03 -0.43 -2.04
N PRO A 49 17.79 -1.22 -2.81
CA PRO A 49 18.49 -2.42 -2.30
C PRO A 49 19.47 -2.15 -1.14
N LYS A 50 19.96 -0.91 -1.04
CA LYS A 50 20.90 -0.45 0.01
C LYS A 50 20.26 0.56 0.96
N SER A 51 19.00 0.90 0.77
CA SER A 51 18.29 1.83 1.64
C SER A 51 17.93 1.13 2.95
N PRO A 52 17.86 1.87 4.07
CA PRO A 52 17.35 1.33 5.32
C PRO A 52 15.90 0.86 5.14
N VAL A 53 15.51 -0.15 5.91
CA VAL A 53 14.11 -0.56 6.02
C VAL A 53 13.40 0.42 6.95
N LEU A 54 12.33 1.03 6.43
CA LEU A 54 11.42 1.89 7.19
C LEU A 54 10.25 1.04 7.68
N VAL A 55 9.78 1.34 8.90
CA VAL A 55 8.62 0.69 9.49
C VAL A 55 7.46 1.67 9.47
N LEU A 56 6.40 1.34 8.74
CA LEU A 56 5.14 2.06 8.75
C LEU A 56 4.19 1.46 9.80
N PRO A 57 3.52 2.28 10.61
CA PRO A 57 2.64 1.81 11.70
C PRO A 57 1.49 0.92 11.25
N GLY A 58 0.94 1.14 10.06
CA GLY A 58 -0.18 0.36 9.57
C GLY A 58 -0.46 0.50 8.07
N PRO A 59 -1.55 -0.11 7.59
CA PRO A 59 -1.92 -0.08 6.18
C PRO A 59 -2.31 1.32 5.69
N GLU A 60 -2.87 2.18 6.56
CA GLU A 60 -3.23 3.57 6.22
C GLU A 60 -1.98 4.36 5.78
N ASP A 61 -0.86 4.21 6.50
CA ASP A 61 0.40 4.88 6.17
C ASP A 61 0.96 4.44 4.81
N LEU A 62 0.77 3.17 4.45
CA LEU A 62 1.16 2.66 3.13
C LEU A 62 0.26 3.24 2.02
N LEU A 63 -1.04 3.41 2.29
CA LEU A 63 -1.96 4.05 1.36
C LEU A 63 -1.65 5.53 1.16
N ASP A 64 -1.27 6.24 2.23
CA ASP A 64 -0.80 7.62 2.14
C ASP A 64 0.48 7.74 1.29
N LEU A 65 1.42 6.80 1.46
CA LEU A 65 2.60 6.72 0.61
C LEU A 65 2.23 6.50 -0.86
N ALA A 66 1.33 5.55 -1.14
CA ALA A 66 0.87 5.26 -2.50
C ALA A 66 0.17 6.49 -3.13
N ALA A 67 -0.66 7.20 -2.38
CA ALA A 67 -1.33 8.40 -2.83
C ALA A 67 -0.35 9.55 -3.14
N ARG A 68 0.74 9.67 -2.39
CA ARG A 68 1.82 10.62 -2.70
C ARG A 68 2.50 10.28 -4.02
N VAL A 69 2.95 9.03 -4.18
CA VAL A 69 3.57 8.55 -5.43
C VAL A 69 2.64 8.77 -6.63
N GLN A 70 1.36 8.43 -6.50
CA GLN A 70 0.40 8.60 -7.59
C GLN A 70 0.20 10.07 -7.97
N ARG A 71 0.16 10.98 -6.98
CA ARG A 71 0.08 12.42 -7.23
C ARG A 71 1.32 12.93 -7.96
N ASP A 72 2.50 12.49 -7.55
CA ASP A 72 3.77 12.89 -8.16
C ASP A 72 3.84 12.42 -9.63
N GLU A 73 3.44 11.18 -9.92
CA GLU A 73 3.33 10.68 -11.29
C GLU A 73 2.37 11.52 -12.15
N ASN A 74 1.20 11.88 -11.58
CA ASN A 74 0.21 12.66 -12.30
C ASN A 74 0.67 14.10 -12.56
N ALA A 75 1.40 14.70 -11.61
CA ALA A 75 1.98 16.04 -11.77
C ALA A 75 2.98 16.07 -12.94
N ILE A 76 3.87 15.08 -13.03
CA ILE A 76 4.84 14.97 -14.14
C ILE A 76 4.12 14.85 -15.50
N ARG A 77 3.05 14.07 -15.55
CA ARG A 77 2.24 13.89 -16.78
C ARG A 77 1.44 15.13 -17.15
N GLY A 78 0.97 15.89 -16.16
CA GLY A 78 0.22 17.14 -16.37
C GLY A 78 1.08 18.29 -16.90
N VAL A 79 2.36 18.35 -16.52
CA VAL A 79 3.32 19.36 -17.02
C VAL A 79 3.70 19.13 -18.49
N SER A 80 3.50 17.92 -19.01
CA SER A 80 3.84 17.55 -20.38
C SER A 80 2.72 17.87 -21.41
N ARG A 81 1.71 18.68 -21.04
CA ARG A 81 0.50 18.92 -21.85
C ARG A 81 0.33 20.37 -22.25
#